data_AF-A0A1X2IY39-F1
#
_entry.id   AF-A0A1X2IY39-F1
#
_cell.length_a   1.000
_cell.length_b   1.000
_cell.length_c   1.000
_cell.angle_alpha   90.00
_cell.angle_beta   90.00
_cell.angle_gamma   90.00
#
_symmetry.space_group_name_H-M   'P 1'
#
loop_
_entity.id
_entity.type
_entity.pdbx_description
1 polymer ?
#
loop_
_entity_poly.entity_id
_entity_poly.type
_entity_poly.pdbx_seq_one_letter_code
_entity_poly.pdbx_strand_id
1 'polypeptide(L)' 'RKYHCTEPGCNKSFTTSGHLARHNRIHSGEKNFPCLFPGCQSRFSRQDNMMQHYRTH' A
#
# COMPACT_ATOMS: atom_id res chain seq x y z
N ARG A 1 -14.36 -18.57 1.23
CA ARG A 1 -14.40 -17.63 2.38
C ARG A 1 -13.74 -16.33 1.95
N LYS A 2 -14.37 -15.16 2.14
CA LYS A 2 -13.77 -13.85 1.82
C LYS A 2 -13.04 -13.30 3.06
N TYR A 3 -12.01 -12.50 2.82
CA TYR A 3 -11.24 -11.80 3.84
C TYR A 3 -11.76 -10.38 3.96
N HIS A 4 -12.39 -10.04 5.09
CA HIS A 4 -13.02 -8.74 5.30
C HIS A 4 -12.05 -7.79 6.00
N CYS A 5 -12.07 -6.53 5.59
CA CYS A 5 -11.44 -5.48 6.39
C CYS A 5 -12.21 -5.34 7.71
N THR A 6 -11.46 -5.22 8.80
CA THR A 6 -12.00 -5.06 10.16
C THR A 6 -12.01 -3.61 10.61
N GLU A 7 -11.50 -2.69 9.79
CA GLU A 7 -11.42 -1.28 10.14
C GLU A 7 -12.82 -0.65 10.21
N PRO A 8 -13.10 0.15 11.25
CA PRO A 8 -14.38 0.84 11.39
C PRO A 8 -14.71 1.69 10.16
N GLY A 9 -15.88 1.47 9.56
CA GLY A 9 -16.31 2.20 8.35
C GLY A 9 -15.71 1.67 7.04
N CYS A 10 -14.89 0.61 7.06
CA CYS A 10 -14.36 -0.01 5.84
C CYS A 10 -15.06 -1.34 5.52
N ASN A 11 -15.92 -1.32 4.49
CA ASN A 11 -16.67 -2.52 4.06
C ASN A 11 -15.99 -3.32 2.94
N LYS A 12 -14.66 -3.19 2.77
CA LYS A 12 -13.93 -3.90 1.71
C LYS A 12 -13.72 -5.36 2.05
N SER A 13 -13.83 -6.23 1.04
CA SER A 13 -13.53 -7.65 1.15
C SER A 13 -12.66 -8.12 0.00
N PHE A 14 -11.83 -9.13 0.27
CA PHE A 14 -10.82 -9.65 -0.64
C PHE A 14 -10.92 -11.17 -0.76
N THR A 15 -10.47 -11.69 -1.89
CA THR A 15 -10.43 -13.14 -2.16
C THR A 15 -9.27 -13.84 -1.47
N THR A 16 -8.21 -13.09 -1.12
CA THR A 16 -6.99 -13.63 -0.49
C THR A 16 -6.58 -12.82 0.73
N SER A 17 -5.94 -13.49 1.70
CA SER A 17 -5.40 -12.85 2.90
C SER A 17 -4.31 -11.84 2.55
N GLY A 18 -3.46 -12.13 1.55
CA GLY A 18 -2.42 -11.22 1.08
C GLY A 18 -2.98 -9.89 0.55
N HIS A 19 -4.12 -9.92 -0.15
CA HIS A 19 -4.79 -8.69 -0.59
C HIS A 19 -5.40 -7.90 0.56
N LEU A 20 -5.97 -8.56 1.57
CA LEU A 20 -6.43 -7.90 2.79
C LEU A 20 -5.26 -7.27 3.57
N ALA A 21 -4.17 -8.00 3.77
CA ALA A 21 -2.98 -7.48 4.46
C ALA A 21 -2.39 -6.27 3.75
N ARG A 22 -2.34 -6.29 2.41
CA ARG A 22 -1.93 -5.13 1.60
C ARG A 22 -2.89 -3.96 1.75
N HIS A 23 -4.20 -4.22 1.79
CA HIS A 23 -5.22 -3.20 1.96
C HIS A 23 -5.11 -2.49 3.32
N ASN A 24 -4.83 -3.23 4.40
CA ASN A 24 -4.74 -2.66 5.74
C ASN A 24 -3.64 -1.58 5.88
N ARG A 25 -2.62 -1.58 5.00
CA ARG A 25 -1.59 -0.52 4.94
C ARG A 25 -2.14 0.86 4.58
N ILE A 26 -3.32 0.93 3.97
CA ILE A 26 -3.99 2.20 3.66
C ILE A 26 -4.50 2.85 4.95
N HIS A 27 -4.93 2.03 5.92
CA HIS A 27 -5.50 2.49 7.17
C HIS A 27 -4.40 2.87 8.18
N SER A 28 -3.29 2.13 8.20
CA SER A 28 -2.13 2.50 9.04
C SER A 28 -1.39 3.74 8.53
N GLY A 29 -1.60 4.15 7.28
CA GLY A 29 -0.86 5.24 6.65
C GLY A 29 0.63 4.94 6.44
N GLU A 30 1.07 3.71 6.68
CA GLU A 30 2.48 3.33 6.57
C GLU A 30 2.98 3.43 5.13
N LYS A 31 3.95 4.32 4.92
CA LYS A 31 4.65 4.51 3.65
C LYS A 31 6.10 4.07 3.78
N ASN A 32 6.28 2.75 3.84
CA ASN A 32 7.57 2.11 4.12
C ASN A 32 8.51 2.07 2.91
N PHE A 33 8.05 2.47 1.73
CA PHE A 33 8.85 2.42 0.50
C PHE A 33 9.22 3.84 0.05
N PRO A 34 10.39 4.38 0.44
CA PRO A 34 10.88 5.66 -0.06
C PRO A 34 11.32 5.54 -1.53
N CYS A 35 11.17 6.62 -2.28
CA CYS A 35 11.81 6.75 -3.59
C CYS A 35 13.33 6.73 -3.41
N LEU A 36 14.02 6.02 -4.31
CA LEU A 36 15.48 5.90 -4.28
C LEU A 36 16.19 6.97 -5.12
N PHE A 37 15.43 7.85 -5.79
CA PHE A 37 15.99 8.93 -6.59
C PHE A 37 16.56 10.05 -5.69
N PRO A 38 17.81 10.49 -5.91
CA PRO A 38 18.42 11.56 -5.11
C PRO A 38 17.58 12.85 -5.12
N GLY A 39 17.27 13.39 -3.95
CA GLY A 39 16.45 14.61 -3.81
C GLY A 39 14.94 14.38 -3.90
N CYS A 40 14.48 13.16 -4.22
CA CYS A 40 13.07 12.81 -4.15
C CYS A 40 12.69 12.31 -2.75
N GLN A 41 11.69 12.95 -2.12
CA GLN A 41 11.21 12.59 -0.79
C GLN A 41 9.89 11.78 -0.81
N SER A 42 9.44 11.37 -2.00
CA SER A 42 8.20 10.61 -2.16
C SER A 42 8.28 9.26 -1.44
N ARG A 43 7.21 8.90 -0.71
CA ARG A 43 7.08 7.61 -0.01
C ARG A 43 5.77 6.92 -0.39
N PHE A 44 5.82 5.61 -0.50
CA PHE A 44 4.71 4.78 -0.96
C PHE A 44 4.42 3.67 0.05
N SER A 45 3.16 3.23 0.11
CA SER A 45 2.73 2.08 0.93
C SER A 45 3.02 0.73 0.28
N ARG A 46 3.49 0.74 -0.98
CA ARG A 46 3.81 -0.43 -1.78
C ARG A 46 5.06 -0.21 -2.63
N GLN A 47 5.88 -1.25 -2.74
CA GLN A 47 7.11 -1.25 -3.54
C GLN A 47 6.83 -1.09 -5.04
N ASP A 48 5.80 -1.76 -5.57
CA ASP A 48 5.47 -1.68 -6.99
C ASP A 48 5.03 -0.27 -7.40
N ASN A 49 4.29 0.44 -6.53
CA ASN A 49 3.95 1.84 -6.74
C ASN A 49 5.20 2.73 -6.71
N MET A 50 6.12 2.51 -5.76
CA MET A 50 7.39 3.24 -5.70
C MET A 50 8.22 3.03 -6.96
N MET A 51 8.33 1.78 -7.43
CA MET A 51 9.08 1.43 -8.64
C MET A 51 8.46 2.07 -9.89
N GLN A 52 7.13 2.10 -9.99
CA GLN A 52 6.44 2.78 -11.09
C GLN A 52 6.70 4.30 -11.07
N HIS A 53 6.71 4.91 -9.89
CA HIS A 53 7.11 6.32 -9.74
C HIS A 53 8.59 6.54 -10.08
N TYR A 54 9.48 5.64 -9.65
CA TYR A 54 10.92 5.75 -9.94
C TYR A 54 11.20 5.84 -11.44
N ARG A 55 10.43 5.12 -12.26
CA ARG A 55 10.50 5.16 -13.73
C ARG A 55 10.06 6.49 -14.36
N THR A 56 9.47 7.40 -13.59
CA THR A 56 9.04 8.73 -14.07
C THR A 56 10.06 9.82 -13.79
N HIS A 57 11.12 9.52 -13.04
CA HIS A 57 12.30 10.37 -12.95
C HIS A 57 13.15 10.23 -14.21
#